data_AF-A0AAI8C3K1-F1
#
_entry.id   AF-A0AAI8C3K1-F1
#
_cell.length_a   1.000
_cell.length_b   1.000
_cell.length_c   1.000
_cell.angle_alpha   90.00
_cell.angle_beta   90.00
_cell.angle_gamma   90.00
#
_symmetry.space_group_name_H-M   'P 1'
#
loop_
_entity.id
_entity.type
_entity.pdbx_description
1 polymer ?
#
loop_
_entity_poly.entity_id
_entity_poly.type
_entity_poly.pdbx_seq_one_letter_code
_entity_poly.pdbx_strand_id
1 'polypeptide(L)'
;MQDKGNQKRLIPGIIPGDTNIEIFSDKATRTAYFIQNGRTRVIDKLPQEIKSKLYTMFVNDPVAVEDLKEYKFHEALNEYLICMFGKLDHTPDIVNGEIQLAEESCEPGCRCHRWQSKVTGIDKYGLTDKEKEVLRYLVKGKADKAIAIKLNISPNTVSTHKMNVFRKLNVHSRSELQTLSANF
;
A
#
# COMPACT_ATOMS: atom_id res chain seq x y z
N MET A 1 -24.48 21.81 -20.73
CA MET A 1 -23.22 21.06 -20.58
C MET A 1 -22.55 21.57 -19.32
N GLN A 2 -22.58 20.81 -18.23
CA GLN A 2 -21.81 21.15 -17.03
C GLN A 2 -20.43 20.53 -17.18
N ASP A 3 -19.44 21.42 -17.24
CA ASP A 3 -18.02 21.12 -17.16
C ASP A 3 -17.75 20.50 -15.78
N LYS A 4 -17.64 19.16 -15.72
CA LYS A 4 -17.17 18.47 -14.51
C LYS A 4 -15.66 18.65 -14.47
N GLY A 5 -15.27 19.80 -13.94
CA GLY A 5 -13.89 20.19 -13.71
C GLY A 5 -13.12 19.04 -13.07
N ASN A 6 -11.97 18.74 -13.65
CA ASN A 6 -10.96 17.83 -13.13
C ASN A 6 -10.46 18.37 -11.78
N GLN A 7 -11.20 18.10 -10.70
CA GLN A 7 -10.85 18.53 -9.36
C GLN A 7 -9.59 17.75 -8.98
N LYS A 8 -8.43 18.42 -9.04
CA LYS A 8 -7.15 17.82 -8.64
C LYS A 8 -7.32 17.21 -7.25
N ARG A 9 -7.22 15.89 -7.18
CA ARG A 9 -7.25 15.16 -5.91
C ARG A 9 -6.01 15.59 -5.14
N LEU A 10 -6.20 16.29 -4.02
CA LEU A 10 -5.11 16.77 -3.20
C LEU A 10 -4.60 15.63 -2.31
N ILE A 11 -3.35 15.73 -1.86
CA ILE A 11 -2.80 14.82 -0.86
C ILE A 11 -3.54 15.08 0.46
N PRO A 12 -4.02 14.04 1.16
CA PRO A 12 -4.67 14.21 2.45
C PRO A 12 -3.78 14.91 3.47
N GLY A 13 -4.40 15.71 4.33
CA GLY A 13 -3.70 16.46 5.38
C GLY A 13 -2.92 17.68 4.87
N ILE A 14 -2.83 17.94 3.57
CA ILE A 14 -2.05 19.08 3.02
C ILE A 14 -2.73 20.45 3.22
N ILE A 15 -4.04 20.47 3.45
CA ILE A 15 -4.80 21.71 3.64
C ILE A 15 -4.96 21.98 5.15
N PRO A 16 -4.77 23.22 5.61
CA PRO A 16 -5.13 23.61 6.98
C PRO A 16 -6.61 23.31 7.28
N GLY A 17 -6.87 22.66 8.41
CA GLY A 17 -8.20 22.18 8.82
C GLY A 17 -8.50 20.75 8.36
N ASP A 18 -7.73 20.16 7.45
CA ASP A 18 -7.83 18.74 7.13
C ASP A 18 -7.22 17.90 8.26
N THR A 19 -8.07 17.13 8.92
CA THR A 19 -7.71 16.28 10.05
C THR A 19 -7.24 14.90 9.62
N ASN A 20 -7.40 14.54 8.35
CA ASN A 20 -6.88 13.29 7.81
C ASN A 20 -5.36 13.28 7.87
N ILE A 21 -4.79 12.09 7.98
CA ILE A 21 -3.35 11.89 7.96
C ILE A 21 -2.98 11.04 6.76
N GLU A 22 -2.01 11.53 6.01
CA GLU A 22 -1.24 10.78 5.03
C GLU A 22 0.14 10.47 5.63
N ILE A 23 0.51 9.20 5.72
CA ILE A 23 1.86 8.74 6.03
C ILE A 23 2.61 8.61 4.71
N PHE A 24 3.91 8.88 4.72
CA PHE A 24 4.75 8.65 3.56
C PHE A 24 6.20 8.48 3.99
N SER A 25 7.05 8.06 3.06
CA SER A 25 8.46 7.79 3.36
C SER A 25 9.41 8.41 2.36
N ASP A 26 10.56 8.87 2.87
CA ASP A 26 11.73 9.10 2.04
C ASP A 26 12.49 7.77 1.87
N LYS A 27 12.55 7.28 0.64
CA LYS A 27 13.20 6.02 0.29
C LYS A 27 14.72 6.06 0.49
N ALA A 28 15.35 7.23 0.37
CA ALA A 28 16.80 7.37 0.51
C ALA A 28 17.22 7.29 1.98
N THR A 29 16.51 8.00 2.86
CA THR A 29 16.82 8.07 4.29
C THR A 29 16.09 7.01 5.12
N ARG A 30 15.15 6.26 4.52
CA ARG A 30 14.23 5.34 5.22
C ARG A 30 13.54 5.99 6.42
N THR A 31 13.12 7.24 6.25
CA THR A 31 12.39 7.97 7.30
C THR A 31 10.93 8.07 6.94
N ALA A 32 10.05 7.69 7.87
CA ALA A 32 8.62 7.91 7.76
C ALA A 32 8.22 9.30 8.28
N TYR A 33 7.31 9.92 7.54
CA TYR A 33 6.71 11.21 7.82
C TYR A 33 5.20 11.07 7.79
N PHE A 34 4.51 12.09 8.28
CA PHE A 34 3.09 12.25 8.05
C PHE A 34 2.74 13.70 7.73
N ILE A 35 1.67 13.91 6.98
CA ILE A 35 1.08 15.22 6.68
C ILE A 35 -0.28 15.30 7.37
N GLN A 36 -0.50 16.37 8.13
CA GLN A 36 -1.79 16.67 8.75
C GLN A 36 -1.92 18.18 8.93
N ASN A 37 -3.10 18.76 8.69
CA ASN A 37 -3.38 20.17 8.93
C ASN A 37 -2.34 21.11 8.26
N GLY A 38 -1.96 20.80 7.02
CA GLY A 38 -0.99 21.55 6.22
C GLY A 38 0.46 21.45 6.68
N ARG A 39 0.81 20.48 7.53
CA ARG A 39 2.17 20.35 8.07
C ARG A 39 2.69 18.92 7.95
N THR A 40 3.92 18.82 7.46
CA THR A 40 4.71 17.58 7.46
C THR A 40 5.53 17.48 8.75
N ARG A 41 5.52 16.31 9.38
CA ARG A 41 6.33 16.00 10.57
C ARG A 41 6.87 14.58 10.49
N VAL A 42 7.96 14.29 11.19
CA VAL A 42 8.46 12.92 11.34
C VAL A 42 7.47 12.06 12.13
N ILE A 43 7.43 10.75 11.84
CA ILE A 43 6.43 9.81 12.38
C ILE A 43 6.36 9.78 13.91
N ASP A 44 7.48 10.07 14.58
CA ASP A 44 7.55 10.13 16.05
C ASP A 44 6.69 11.23 16.68
N LYS A 45 6.31 12.23 15.89
CA LYS A 45 5.44 13.34 16.32
C LYS A 45 3.95 13.09 16.06
N LEU A 46 3.57 11.87 15.68
CA LEU A 46 2.17 11.50 15.57
C LEU A 46 1.42 11.74 16.89
N PRO A 47 0.13 12.13 16.85
CA PRO A 47 -0.70 12.17 18.03
C PRO A 47 -0.65 10.82 18.80
N GLN A 48 -0.54 10.88 20.13
CA GLN A 48 -0.31 9.70 20.95
C GLN A 48 -1.38 8.62 20.77
N GLU A 49 -2.65 9.01 20.61
CA GLU A 49 -3.76 8.09 20.36
C GLU A 49 -3.54 7.26 19.08
N ILE A 50 -3.18 7.93 17.99
CA ILE A 50 -2.91 7.30 16.70
C ILE A 50 -1.66 6.43 16.78
N LYS A 51 -0.59 6.95 17.40
CA LYS A 51 0.66 6.22 17.59
C LYS A 51 0.42 4.90 18.33
N SER A 52 -0.41 4.91 19.38
CA SER A 52 -0.80 3.71 20.12
C SER A 52 -1.55 2.69 19.24
N LYS A 53 -2.50 3.12 18.40
CA LYS A 53 -3.21 2.22 17.49
C LYS A 53 -2.27 1.56 16.48
N LEU A 54 -1.34 2.32 15.89
CA LEU A 54 -0.33 1.80 14.97
C LEU A 54 0.64 0.82 15.66
N TYR A 55 1.02 1.11 16.90
CA TYR A 55 1.79 0.16 17.71
C TYR A 55 1.03 -1.13 17.95
N THR A 56 -0.24 -1.05 18.37
CA THR A 56 -1.09 -2.24 18.58
C THR A 56 -1.20 -3.07 17.30
N MET A 57 -1.40 -2.42 16.15
CA MET A 57 -1.43 -3.07 14.85
C MET A 57 -0.11 -3.80 14.53
N PHE A 58 1.04 -3.16 14.78
CA PHE A 58 2.36 -3.77 14.59
C PHE A 58 2.61 -4.96 15.52
N VAL A 59 2.43 -4.80 16.83
CA VAL A 59 2.76 -5.85 17.81
C VAL A 59 1.82 -7.06 17.75
N ASN A 60 0.61 -6.87 17.23
CA ASN A 60 -0.35 -7.96 16.99
C ASN A 60 -0.08 -8.72 15.68
N ASP A 61 0.94 -8.33 14.90
CA ASP A 61 1.40 -9.07 13.74
C ASP A 61 2.71 -9.81 14.07
N PRO A 62 2.64 -11.08 14.49
CA PRO A 62 3.83 -11.83 14.89
C PRO A 62 4.82 -12.02 13.75
N VAL A 63 4.35 -12.01 12.48
CA VAL A 63 5.23 -12.14 11.31
C VAL A 63 6.02 -10.86 11.11
N ALA A 64 5.37 -9.70 11.25
CA ALA A 64 6.04 -8.40 11.16
C ALA A 64 7.03 -8.18 12.32
N VAL A 65 6.64 -8.55 13.54
CA VAL A 65 7.50 -8.44 14.73
C VAL A 65 8.76 -9.29 14.56
N GLU A 66 8.62 -10.54 14.13
CA GLU A 66 9.77 -11.42 13.88
C GLU A 66 10.68 -10.86 12.76
N ASP A 67 10.09 -10.34 11.69
CA ASP A 67 10.83 -9.76 10.56
C ASP A 67 11.63 -8.50 10.90
N LEU A 68 11.24 -7.80 11.96
CA LEU A 68 11.82 -6.54 12.38
C LEU A 68 12.51 -6.62 13.75
N LYS A 69 12.71 -7.83 14.30
CA LYS A 69 13.26 -8.03 15.65
C LYS A 69 14.66 -7.46 15.89
N GLU A 70 15.44 -7.31 14.82
CA GLU A 70 16.81 -6.76 14.89
C GLU A 70 16.84 -5.23 15.02
N TYR A 71 15.71 -4.56 14.75
CA TYR A 71 15.58 -3.11 14.90
C TYR A 71 15.25 -2.75 16.35
N LYS A 72 15.69 -1.57 16.80
CA LYS A 72 15.14 -1.01 18.04
C LYS A 72 13.65 -0.75 17.84
N PHE A 73 12.87 -0.83 18.91
CA PHE A 73 11.41 -0.76 18.82
C PHE A 73 10.84 0.44 18.04
N HIS A 74 11.41 1.64 18.19
CA HIS A 74 10.98 2.83 17.44
C HIS A 74 11.38 2.78 15.96
N GLU A 75 12.56 2.24 15.65
CA GLU A 75 13.03 2.00 14.29
C GLU A 75 12.18 0.92 13.60
N ALA A 76 11.77 -0.12 14.34
CA ALA A 76 10.88 -1.16 13.86
C ALA A 76 9.51 -0.60 13.46
N LEU A 77 8.91 0.28 14.27
CA LEU A 77 7.65 0.93 13.89
C LEU A 77 7.83 1.81 12.64
N ASN A 78 8.93 2.56 12.53
CA ASN A 78 9.23 3.33 11.32
C ASN A 78 9.30 2.41 10.08
N GLU A 79 10.07 1.34 10.15
CA GLU A 79 10.22 0.35 9.07
C GLU A 79 8.89 -0.32 8.70
N TYR A 80 8.10 -0.65 9.71
CA TYR A 80 6.76 -1.19 9.55
C TYR A 80 5.88 -0.20 8.79
N LEU A 81 5.78 1.06 9.23
CA LEU A 81 4.92 2.07 8.62
C LEU A 81 5.35 2.46 7.21
N ILE A 82 6.65 2.48 6.89
CA ILE A 82 7.14 2.64 5.51
C ILE A 82 6.56 1.55 4.61
N CYS A 83 6.57 0.30 5.09
CA CYS A 83 6.04 -0.81 4.32
C CYS A 83 4.52 -0.76 4.24
N MET A 84 3.82 -0.29 5.27
CA MET A 84 2.35 -0.28 5.36
C MET A 84 1.70 0.85 4.56
N PHE A 85 2.23 2.07 4.71
CA PHE A 85 1.63 3.34 4.32
C PHE A 85 2.66 4.32 3.74
N GLY A 86 3.83 3.83 3.29
CA GLY A 86 4.95 4.71 2.95
C GLY A 86 4.86 5.39 1.59
N LYS A 87 3.80 5.17 0.80
CA LYS A 87 3.63 5.75 -0.53
C LYS A 87 2.81 7.02 -0.40
N LEU A 88 3.34 8.12 -0.90
CA LEU A 88 2.60 9.38 -0.93
C LEU A 88 1.53 9.29 -2.02
N ASP A 89 0.26 9.24 -1.66
CA ASP A 89 -0.84 9.24 -2.62
C ASP A 89 -2.04 10.14 -2.24
N HIS A 90 -3.24 9.73 -2.66
CA HIS A 90 -4.47 10.52 -2.58
C HIS A 90 -5.53 9.85 -1.70
N THR A 91 -5.13 8.83 -0.94
CA THR A 91 -5.98 8.02 -0.08
C THR A 91 -5.49 8.15 1.36
N PRO A 92 -6.24 8.79 2.26
CA PRO A 92 -5.77 9.00 3.62
C PRO A 92 -5.55 7.68 4.34
N ASP A 93 -4.41 7.52 4.99
CA ASP A 93 -4.12 6.36 5.83
C ASP A 93 -4.87 6.40 7.15
N ILE A 94 -5.21 7.59 7.65
CA ILE A 94 -5.99 7.75 8.88
C ILE A 94 -7.08 8.79 8.67
N VAL A 95 -8.33 8.40 8.96
CA VAL A 95 -9.53 9.22 8.83
C VAL A 95 -10.24 9.22 10.18
N ASN A 96 -10.48 10.41 10.75
CA ASN A 96 -11.11 10.56 12.07
C ASN A 96 -10.45 9.71 13.17
N GLY A 97 -9.12 9.56 13.11
CA GLY A 97 -8.35 8.76 14.06
C GLY A 97 -8.38 7.25 13.83
N GLU A 98 -9.08 6.77 12.80
CA GLU A 98 -9.14 5.35 12.43
C GLU A 98 -8.17 5.03 11.29
N ILE A 99 -7.37 3.98 11.48
CA ILE A 99 -6.39 3.50 10.50
C ILE A 99 -7.14 2.83 9.35
N GLN A 100 -6.83 3.22 8.13
CA GLN A 100 -7.37 2.65 6.90
C GLN A 100 -6.56 1.44 6.45
N LEU A 101 -7.01 0.78 5.38
CA LEU A 101 -6.30 -0.36 4.80
C LEU A 101 -4.90 0.05 4.35
N ALA A 102 -3.96 -0.88 4.47
CA ALA A 102 -2.60 -0.67 4.00
C ALA A 102 -2.55 -0.54 2.48
N GLU A 103 -1.53 0.15 1.99
CA GLU A 103 -1.35 0.39 0.57
C GLU A 103 -0.47 -0.68 -0.08
N GLU A 104 -0.61 -0.94 -1.37
CA GLU A 104 0.40 -1.70 -2.12
C GLU A 104 1.60 -0.79 -2.51
N SER A 105 2.39 -0.40 -1.50
CA SER A 105 3.51 0.56 -1.63
C SER A 105 4.86 -0.08 -1.95
N CYS A 106 5.01 -1.39 -1.72
CA CYS A 106 6.28 -2.11 -1.83
C CYS A 106 6.48 -2.83 -3.18
N GLU A 107 7.73 -3.09 -3.55
CA GLU A 107 8.05 -3.90 -4.73
C GLU A 107 7.73 -5.39 -4.50
N PRO A 108 7.33 -6.14 -5.53
CA PRO A 108 7.09 -7.58 -5.43
C PRO A 108 8.27 -8.30 -4.76
N GLY A 109 7.95 -9.22 -3.84
CA GLY A 109 8.96 -9.92 -3.02
C GLY A 109 9.37 -9.19 -1.73
N CYS A 110 8.83 -8.00 -1.45
CA CYS A 110 9.01 -7.39 -0.13
C CYS A 110 8.47 -8.30 0.98
N ARG A 111 9.23 -8.40 2.08
CA ARG A 111 8.86 -9.21 3.25
C ARG A 111 7.52 -8.79 3.86
N CYS A 112 7.11 -7.53 3.71
CA CYS A 112 5.83 -7.07 4.25
C CYS A 112 4.60 -7.73 3.62
N HIS A 113 4.72 -8.36 2.44
CA HIS A 113 3.59 -9.01 1.79
C HIS A 113 3.11 -10.28 2.52
N ARG A 114 3.88 -10.80 3.49
CA ARG A 114 3.47 -11.90 4.37
C ARG A 114 3.04 -11.44 5.76
N TRP A 115 3.05 -10.14 6.02
CA TRP A 115 2.57 -9.59 7.29
C TRP A 115 1.05 -9.72 7.34
N GLN A 116 0.54 -10.23 8.45
CA GLN A 116 -0.90 -10.49 8.64
C GLN A 116 -1.72 -9.19 8.67
N SER A 117 -1.09 -8.11 9.13
CA SER A 117 -1.62 -6.76 9.16
C SER A 117 -1.62 -6.07 7.80
N LYS A 118 -0.92 -6.61 6.79
CA LYS A 118 -0.88 -6.10 5.42
C LYS A 118 -2.15 -6.44 4.64
N VAL A 119 -3.26 -5.91 5.13
CA VAL A 119 -4.57 -6.00 4.49
C VAL A 119 -4.79 -4.74 3.65
N THR A 120 -5.05 -4.96 2.38
CA THR A 120 -5.15 -3.96 1.32
C THR A 120 -6.53 -4.03 0.67
N GLY A 121 -6.86 -3.02 -0.13
CA GLY A 121 -8.12 -3.02 -0.87
C GLY A 121 -8.29 -4.20 -1.84
N ILE A 122 -7.20 -4.87 -2.23
CA ILE A 122 -7.25 -6.02 -3.14
C ILE A 122 -7.58 -7.34 -2.42
N ASP A 123 -7.40 -7.43 -1.10
CA ASP A 123 -7.63 -8.68 -0.36
C ASP A 123 -9.10 -9.14 -0.40
N LYS A 124 -10.04 -8.20 -0.60
CA LYS A 124 -11.47 -8.48 -0.77
C LYS A 124 -11.80 -9.34 -2.00
N TYR A 125 -10.90 -9.43 -2.98
CA TYR A 125 -11.12 -10.21 -4.21
C TYR A 125 -10.66 -11.68 -4.11
N GLY A 126 -10.14 -12.10 -2.93
CA GLY A 126 -9.73 -13.50 -2.72
C GLY A 126 -8.61 -13.95 -3.66
N LEU A 127 -7.69 -13.06 -4.01
CA LEU A 127 -6.50 -13.40 -4.77
C LEU A 127 -5.54 -14.24 -3.92
N THR A 128 -4.95 -15.26 -4.53
CA THR A 128 -3.80 -15.98 -3.96
C THR A 128 -2.56 -15.09 -3.98
N ASP A 129 -1.55 -15.40 -3.17
CA ASP A 129 -0.31 -14.61 -3.12
C ASP A 129 0.39 -14.52 -4.49
N LYS A 130 0.38 -15.63 -5.25
CA LYS A 130 0.96 -15.64 -6.61
C LYS A 130 0.16 -14.78 -7.60
N GLU A 131 -1.17 -14.75 -7.47
CA GLU A 131 -2.01 -13.86 -8.26
C GLU A 131 -1.79 -12.39 -7.90
N LYS A 132 -1.61 -12.05 -6.62
CA LYS A 132 -1.23 -10.70 -6.17
C LYS A 132 0.13 -10.29 -6.75
N GLU A 133 1.13 -11.17 -6.71
CA GLU A 133 2.44 -10.91 -7.33
C GLU A 133 2.33 -10.61 -8.84
N VAL A 134 1.56 -11.42 -9.58
CA VAL A 134 1.32 -11.20 -11.01
C VAL A 134 0.57 -9.90 -11.24
N LEU A 135 -0.48 -9.62 -10.46
CA LEU A 135 -1.24 -8.37 -10.52
C LEU A 135 -0.35 -7.13 -10.37
N ARG A 136 0.58 -7.11 -9.40
CA ARG A 136 1.50 -5.99 -9.18
C ARG A 136 2.32 -5.64 -10.42
N TYR A 137 2.70 -6.62 -11.22
CA TYR A 137 3.40 -6.35 -12.48
C TYR A 137 2.47 -5.97 -13.62
N LEU A 138 1.25 -6.53 -13.65
CA LEU A 138 0.23 -6.17 -14.64
C LEU A 138 -0.17 -4.69 -14.53
N VAL A 139 -0.41 -4.18 -13.33
CA VAL A 139 -0.76 -2.75 -13.10
C VAL A 139 0.39 -1.82 -13.49
N LYS A 140 1.65 -2.26 -13.34
CA LYS A 140 2.86 -1.56 -13.82
C LYS A 140 3.07 -1.68 -15.34
N GLY A 141 2.12 -2.24 -16.08
CA GLY A 141 2.17 -2.36 -17.54
C GLY A 141 3.22 -3.36 -18.06
N LYS A 142 3.70 -4.29 -17.22
CA LYS A 142 4.69 -5.27 -17.67
C LYS A 142 4.06 -6.32 -18.60
N ALA A 143 4.82 -6.68 -19.64
CA ALA A 143 4.46 -7.76 -20.55
C ALA A 143 4.64 -9.14 -19.89
N ASP A 144 3.81 -10.11 -20.25
CA ASP A 144 3.76 -11.45 -19.63
C ASP A 144 5.15 -12.13 -19.60
N LYS A 145 5.94 -11.99 -20.67
CA LYS A 145 7.32 -12.51 -20.73
C LYS A 145 8.24 -11.88 -19.67
N ALA A 146 8.09 -10.57 -19.42
CA ALA A 146 8.88 -9.89 -18.40
C ALA A 146 8.46 -10.32 -16.99
N ILE A 147 7.16 -10.55 -16.78
CA ILE A 147 6.63 -11.09 -15.52
C ILE A 147 7.17 -12.50 -15.28
N ALA A 148 7.15 -13.35 -16.30
CA ALA A 148 7.66 -14.72 -16.25
C ALA A 148 9.13 -14.76 -15.82
N ILE A 149 9.97 -13.92 -16.43
CA ILE A 149 11.39 -13.78 -16.06
C ILE A 149 11.53 -13.29 -14.61
N LYS A 150 10.76 -12.28 -14.20
CA LYS A 150 10.85 -11.71 -12.85
C LYS A 150 10.40 -12.66 -11.75
N LEU A 151 9.40 -13.49 -12.02
CA LEU A 151 8.85 -14.44 -11.07
C LEU A 151 9.47 -15.84 -11.18
N ASN A 152 10.40 -16.05 -12.12
CA ASN A 152 11.01 -17.34 -12.41
C ASN A 152 9.98 -18.46 -12.64
N ILE A 153 8.97 -18.17 -13.47
CA ILE A 153 7.90 -19.11 -13.88
C ILE A 153 7.71 -19.07 -15.39
N SER A 154 6.98 -20.03 -15.96
CA SER A 154 6.73 -20.05 -17.41
C SER A 154 5.77 -18.93 -17.85
N PRO A 155 5.88 -18.41 -19.09
CA PRO A 155 4.88 -17.49 -19.64
C PRO A 155 3.45 -18.05 -19.64
N ASN A 156 3.29 -19.36 -19.79
CA ASN A 156 1.99 -20.03 -19.69
C ASN A 156 1.44 -19.95 -18.26
N THR A 157 2.29 -20.15 -17.25
CA THR A 157 1.91 -19.99 -15.83
C THR A 157 1.47 -18.56 -15.54
N VAL A 158 2.18 -17.55 -16.07
CA VAL A 158 1.74 -16.15 -15.98
C VAL A 158 0.38 -15.95 -16.63
N SER A 159 0.15 -16.52 -17.82
CA SER A 159 -1.12 -16.41 -18.52
C SER A 159 -2.28 -16.97 -17.69
N THR A 160 -2.09 -18.13 -17.05
CA THR A 160 -3.08 -18.74 -16.16
C THR A 160 -3.38 -17.84 -14.95
N HIS A 161 -2.35 -17.35 -14.26
CA HIS A 161 -2.56 -16.43 -13.13
C HIS A 161 -3.27 -15.14 -13.56
N LYS A 162 -2.87 -14.55 -14.69
CA LYS A 162 -3.51 -13.36 -15.27
C LYS A 162 -4.99 -13.59 -15.54
N MET A 163 -5.35 -14.72 -16.14
CA MET A 163 -6.76 -15.08 -16.41
C MET A 163 -7.56 -15.18 -15.10
N ASN A 164 -7.00 -15.81 -14.07
CA ASN A 164 -7.65 -15.89 -12.77
C ASN A 164 -7.80 -14.53 -12.08
N VAL A 165 -6.78 -13.68 -12.15
CA VAL A 165 -6.83 -12.29 -11.66
C VAL A 165 -7.97 -11.56 -12.36
N PHE A 166 -8.03 -11.58 -13.69
CA PHE A 166 -9.06 -10.89 -14.47
C PHE A 166 -10.47 -11.35 -14.07
N ARG A 167 -10.66 -12.67 -13.93
CA ARG A 167 -11.91 -13.27 -13.49
C ARG A 167 -12.30 -12.84 -12.07
N LYS A 168 -11.37 -12.88 -11.10
CA LYS A 168 -11.63 -12.52 -9.70
C LYS A 168 -11.90 -11.02 -9.50
N LEU A 169 -11.27 -10.19 -10.31
CA LEU A 169 -11.47 -8.73 -10.31
C LEU A 169 -12.66 -8.30 -11.17
N ASN A 170 -13.27 -9.22 -11.91
CA ASN A 170 -14.32 -8.95 -12.89
C ASN A 170 -13.92 -7.87 -13.91
N VAL A 171 -12.72 -8.01 -14.48
CA VAL A 171 -12.20 -7.13 -15.54
C VAL A 171 -11.89 -7.94 -16.80
N HIS A 172 -12.10 -7.32 -17.96
CA HIS A 172 -11.95 -7.98 -19.26
C HIS A 172 -10.75 -7.49 -20.06
N SER A 173 -10.09 -6.42 -19.62
CA SER A 173 -8.95 -5.83 -20.31
C SER A 173 -7.87 -5.32 -19.35
N ARG A 174 -6.64 -5.18 -19.87
CA ARG A 174 -5.55 -4.49 -19.15
C ARG A 174 -5.92 -3.04 -18.84
N SER A 175 -6.68 -2.39 -19.71
CA SER A 175 -7.16 -1.02 -19.48
C SER A 175 -8.12 -0.95 -18.31
N GLU A 176 -9.10 -1.85 -18.25
CA GLU A 176 -10.02 -1.94 -17.10
C GLU A 176 -9.28 -2.24 -15.80
N LEU A 177 -8.29 -3.13 -15.85
CA LEU A 177 -7.45 -3.44 -14.70
C LEU A 177 -6.72 -2.18 -14.19
N GLN A 178 -6.14 -1.37 -15.08
CA GLN A 178 -5.47 -0.13 -14.71
C GLN A 178 -6.44 0.86 -14.07
N THR A 179 -7.64 1.03 -14.64
CA THR A 179 -8.68 1.89 -14.08
C THR A 179 -9.13 1.40 -12.70
N LEU A 180 -9.33 0.09 -12.54
CA LEU A 180 -9.74 -0.51 -11.27
C LEU A 180 -8.65 -0.33 -10.20
N SER A 181 -7.39 -0.53 -10.57
CA SER A 181 -6.23 -0.41 -9.68
C SER A 181 -5.92 1.00 -9.17
N ALA A 182 -6.61 2.02 -9.68
CA ALA A 182 -6.57 3.35 -9.11
C ALA A 182 -7.41 3.48 -7.82
N ASN A 183 -8.18 2.45 -7.45
CA ASN A 183 -9.13 2.46 -6.34
C ASN A 183 -8.71 1.60 -5.14
N PHE A 184 -7.52 1.02 -5.17
CA PHE A 184 -6.91 0.26 -4.08
C PHE A 184 -5.39 0.32 -4.19
#